data_AF-A0A833X6X4-F1
#
_entry.id   AF-A0A833X6X4-F1
#
_cell.length_a   1.000
_cell.length_b   1.000
_cell.length_c   1.000
_cell.angle_alpha   90.00
_cell.angle_beta   90.00
_cell.angle_gamma   90.00
#
_symmetry.space_group_name_H-M   'P 1'
#
loop_
_entity.id
_entity.type
_entity.pdbx_description
1 polymer ?
#
loop_
_entity_poly.entity_id
_entity_poly.type
_entity_poly.pdbx_seq_one_letter_code
_entity_poly.pdbx_strand_id
1 'polypeptide(L)'
;MAASLHAHGVKFSSHRFMNRLGFSNSVASPSRLFCEKIGDSSRRRAATMKLVKVGAKNGGGVQAVLKENVIGKQFVGGNAEGFTCVMKFGGSSVASAERMREIATLILSFPEERPVVVLSAIGKTTNKLLVAGEKAVSCGVSNASEIEELGSVKELHLRTVEELGVDRSVVSALLEELEQLLKGIAMMKELTPRTKDYLVSFGECMSTRIFAAYLNKIGIKARQYDAFDVGFITTDDFTNADILEATYPAVAKRLHGDWVKDPAIPVVTGFLGKVLLNCS
;
A
#
# COMPACT_ATOMS: atom_id res chain seq x y z
N MET A 1 -47.56 -10.48 -12.79
CA MET A 1 -46.98 -9.41 -13.62
C MET A 1 -47.03 -8.11 -12.81
N ALA A 2 -45.87 -7.45 -12.64
CA ALA A 2 -45.66 -6.05 -12.22
C ALA A 2 -46.32 -5.57 -10.91
N ALA A 3 -45.79 -4.65 -10.12
CA ALA A 3 -44.47 -4.09 -9.86
C ALA A 3 -44.73 -3.21 -8.62
N SER A 4 -43.92 -3.33 -7.56
CA SER A 4 -43.93 -2.35 -6.46
C SER A 4 -42.50 -2.21 -5.97
N LEU A 5 -41.90 -1.05 -6.24
CA LEU A 5 -40.65 -0.61 -5.64
C LEU A 5 -40.92 0.80 -5.11
N HIS A 6 -41.27 0.87 -3.83
CA HIS A 6 -41.21 2.08 -3.04
C HIS A 6 -39.79 2.27 -2.53
N ALA A 7 -39.19 3.40 -2.87
CA ALA A 7 -37.94 3.87 -2.31
C ALA A 7 -38.13 4.24 -0.84
N HIS A 8 -37.24 3.77 0.03
CA HIS A 8 -37.05 4.32 1.37
C HIS A 8 -35.65 4.90 1.47
N GLY A 9 -35.60 6.23 1.50
CA GLY A 9 -34.39 7.00 1.75
C GLY A 9 -33.99 6.91 3.22
N VAL A 10 -32.75 6.49 3.45
CA VAL A 10 -32.11 6.56 4.76
C VAL A 10 -31.39 7.90 4.86
N LYS A 11 -31.91 8.80 5.71
CA LYS A 11 -31.23 10.02 6.15
C LYS A 11 -30.14 9.66 7.16
N PHE A 12 -28.87 9.96 6.88
CA PHE A 12 -27.81 9.93 7.88
C PHE A 12 -27.67 11.29 8.55
N SER A 13 -27.89 11.32 9.87
CA SER A 13 -27.75 12.48 10.74
C SER A 13 -26.28 12.78 11.01
N SER A 14 -25.73 13.79 10.35
CA SER A 14 -24.45 14.40 10.69
C SER A 14 -24.61 15.34 11.88
N HIS A 15 -24.29 14.89 13.11
CA HIS A 15 -23.84 15.76 14.22
C HIS A 15 -23.61 14.96 15.49
N ARG A 16 -22.37 14.49 15.69
CA ARG A 16 -21.62 14.46 16.95
C ARG A 16 -20.43 13.53 16.77
N PHE A 17 -19.25 14.08 16.51
CA PHE A 17 -17.96 13.54 16.99
C PHE A 17 -16.82 14.50 16.62
N MET A 18 -17.02 15.82 16.82
CA MET A 18 -15.93 16.79 16.87
C MET A 18 -15.72 17.14 18.34
N ASN A 19 -14.84 16.40 19.01
CA ASN A 19 -14.04 16.86 20.16
C ASN A 19 -13.30 15.67 20.76
N ARG A 20 -12.03 15.48 20.36
CA ARG A 20 -10.90 14.99 21.18
C ARG A 20 -9.70 14.67 20.29
N LEU A 21 -9.02 15.71 19.81
CA LEU A 21 -7.61 15.62 19.44
C LEU A 21 -6.91 16.84 20.06
N GLY A 22 -6.25 16.61 21.20
CA GLY A 22 -5.43 17.62 21.86
C GLY A 22 -4.12 17.79 21.09
N PHE A 23 -3.81 19.03 20.72
CA PHE A 23 -2.53 19.42 20.12
C PHE A 23 -1.52 19.73 21.24
N SER A 24 -0.33 19.14 21.17
CA SER A 24 0.84 19.62 21.91
C SER A 24 1.82 20.22 20.89
N ASN A 25 2.02 21.54 20.95
CA ASN A 25 3.04 22.24 20.17
C ASN A 25 4.38 22.21 20.91
N SER A 26 5.47 21.88 20.21
CA SER A 26 6.80 22.39 20.55
C SER A 26 7.60 22.66 19.28
N VAL A 27 8.15 23.86 19.22
CA VAL A 27 8.87 24.52 18.12
C VAL A 27 10.36 24.20 18.15
N ALA A 28 11.02 24.10 16.98
CA ALA A 28 12.38 24.62 16.75
C ALA A 28 12.71 24.71 15.24
N SER A 29 13.09 25.91 14.78
CA SER A 29 13.75 26.25 13.49
C SER A 29 15.25 25.86 13.52
N PRO A 30 16.16 26.06 12.50
CA PRO A 30 16.30 27.13 11.47
C PRO A 30 16.61 26.57 10.05
N SER A 31 16.87 27.26 8.91
CA SER A 31 17.53 28.54 8.60
C SER A 31 17.17 28.97 7.16
N ARG A 32 17.14 30.28 6.89
CA ARG A 32 16.94 30.90 5.57
C ARG A 32 18.21 30.82 4.71
N LEU A 33 18.05 30.68 3.39
CA LEU A 33 18.99 31.18 2.38
C LEU A 33 18.23 31.74 1.18
N PHE A 34 18.54 33.00 0.89
CA PHE A 34 18.06 33.84 -0.22
C PHE A 34 18.78 33.48 -1.52
N CYS A 35 18.10 33.53 -2.67
CA CYS A 35 18.61 34.14 -3.91
C CYS A 35 17.49 34.32 -4.96
N GLU A 36 17.75 35.17 -5.95
CA GLU A 36 16.90 36.17 -6.58
C GLU A 36 15.90 35.74 -7.67
N LYS A 37 14.98 36.68 -7.94
CA LYS A 37 13.93 36.67 -8.96
C LYS A 37 14.49 36.80 -10.39
N ILE A 38 13.93 36.04 -11.33
CA ILE A 38 13.65 36.52 -12.70
C ILE A 38 12.23 36.07 -13.07
N GLY A 39 11.45 37.01 -13.61
CA GLY A 39 10.00 36.91 -13.74
C GLY A 39 9.50 36.04 -14.89
N ASP A 40 8.34 35.44 -14.69
CA ASP A 40 7.33 35.25 -15.72
C ASP A 40 5.94 35.11 -15.07
N SER A 41 4.95 35.83 -15.58
CA SER A 41 3.60 36.00 -15.04
C SER A 41 2.69 34.83 -15.42
N SER A 42 2.96 33.65 -14.87
CA SER A 42 2.00 32.55 -14.81
C SER A 42 1.82 32.17 -13.33
N ARG A 43 0.59 32.17 -12.82
CA ARG A 43 0.28 31.77 -11.42
C ARG A 43 0.70 30.31 -11.19
N ARG A 44 1.95 30.10 -10.79
CA ARG A 44 2.49 28.82 -10.34
C ARG A 44 1.91 28.52 -8.96
N ARG A 45 0.91 27.63 -8.86
CA ARG A 45 0.51 27.05 -7.57
C ARG A 45 1.55 25.99 -7.20
N ALA A 46 2.21 26.14 -6.05
CA ALA A 46 2.96 25.05 -5.45
C ALA A 46 1.96 23.98 -5.01
N ALA A 47 2.07 22.76 -5.56
CA ALA A 47 1.32 21.62 -5.06
C ALA A 47 2.11 21.03 -3.90
N THR A 48 1.60 21.15 -2.68
CA THR A 48 2.19 20.50 -1.50
C THR A 48 1.51 19.14 -1.32
N MET A 49 2.27 18.06 -1.43
CA MET A 49 1.77 16.71 -1.18
C MET A 49 1.89 16.39 0.31
N LYS A 50 0.78 16.02 0.96
CA LYS A 50 0.79 15.66 2.39
C LYS A 50 1.19 14.19 2.55
N LEU A 51 2.00 13.87 3.55
CA LEU A 51 2.25 12.48 3.94
C LEU A 51 1.49 12.17 5.21
N VAL A 52 0.58 11.20 5.14
CA VAL A 52 -0.22 10.73 6.27
C VAL A 52 0.31 9.37 6.70
N LYS A 53 1.01 9.33 7.84
CA LYS A 53 1.43 8.06 8.45
C LYS A 53 0.39 7.64 9.48
N VAL A 54 -0.14 6.44 9.33
CA VAL A 54 -1.25 5.96 10.16
C VAL A 54 -0.81 4.73 10.96
N GLY A 55 -0.90 4.82 12.29
CA GLY A 55 -0.56 3.74 13.22
C GLY A 55 -1.76 3.26 14.03
N ALA A 56 -1.75 1.98 14.42
CA ALA A 56 -2.73 1.41 15.34
C ALA A 56 -2.34 1.70 16.81
N LYS A 57 -3.30 2.08 17.65
CA LYS A 57 -3.13 2.16 19.12
C LYS A 57 -3.38 0.80 19.77
N ASN A 58 -2.70 0.56 20.90
CA ASN A 58 -3.08 -0.50 21.85
C ASN A 58 -4.47 -0.15 22.43
N GLY A 59 -5.53 -0.79 21.93
CA GLY A 59 -6.92 -0.51 22.32
C GLY A 59 -7.92 -0.27 21.18
N GLY A 60 -7.60 -0.63 19.94
CA GLY A 60 -8.60 -0.70 18.85
C GLY A 60 -8.72 0.52 17.94
N GLY A 61 -8.15 1.68 18.28
CA GLY A 61 -8.23 2.88 17.43
C GLY A 61 -7.09 3.05 16.41
N VAL A 62 -7.40 3.59 15.23
CA VAL A 62 -6.44 4.05 14.22
C VAL A 62 -6.13 5.54 14.45
N GLN A 63 -4.85 5.92 14.57
CA GLN A 63 -4.44 7.33 14.70
C GLN A 63 -3.67 7.76 13.44
N ALA A 64 -4.18 8.77 12.74
CA ALA A 64 -3.48 9.42 11.65
C ALA A 64 -2.58 10.55 12.19
N VAL A 65 -1.32 10.54 11.77
CA VAL A 65 -0.39 11.67 11.97
C VAL A 65 -0.18 12.32 10.61
N LEU A 66 -0.69 13.54 10.45
CA LEU A 66 -0.43 14.38 9.29
C LEU A 66 0.98 14.98 9.43
N LYS A 67 1.86 14.70 8.47
CA LYS A 67 3.12 15.42 8.30
C LYS A 67 3.04 16.20 6.99
N GLU A 68 3.13 17.52 7.09
CA GLU A 68 3.32 18.38 5.93
C GLU A 68 4.80 18.34 5.53
N ASN A 69 5.10 17.77 4.37
CA ASN A 69 6.41 17.90 3.74
C ASN A 69 6.27 18.82 2.53
N VAL A 70 7.07 19.89 2.49
CA VAL A 70 7.15 20.77 1.32
C VAL A 70 7.99 20.09 0.25
N ILE A 71 7.37 19.30 -0.62
CA ILE A 71 8.04 18.79 -1.82
C ILE A 71 7.91 19.87 -2.90
N GLY A 72 8.96 20.67 -3.07
CA GLY A 72 9.05 21.62 -4.15
C GLY A 72 9.63 20.96 -5.41
N LYS A 73 8.79 20.69 -6.42
CA LYS A 73 9.05 21.03 -7.84
C LYS A 73 7.86 20.75 -8.77
N GLN A 74 7.84 21.56 -9.82
CA GLN A 74 6.82 21.83 -10.83
C GLN A 74 6.20 20.60 -11.50
N PHE A 75 4.85 20.57 -11.54
CA PHE A 75 4.10 19.92 -12.62
C PHE A 75 3.41 21.02 -13.44
N VAL A 76 3.63 20.99 -14.76
CA VAL A 76 2.94 21.84 -15.73
C VAL A 76 1.95 20.98 -16.50
N GLY A 77 0.67 21.33 -16.42
CA GLY A 77 -0.33 20.96 -17.42
C GLY A 77 -1.44 20.01 -16.94
N GLY A 78 -2.68 20.48 -17.05
CA GLY A 78 -3.88 19.65 -17.09
C GLY A 78 -4.84 19.85 -15.91
N ASN A 79 -6.07 20.23 -16.22
CA ASN A 79 -7.19 20.51 -15.30
C ASN A 79 -7.77 19.24 -14.61
N ALA A 80 -6.96 18.20 -14.42
CA ALA A 80 -7.31 17.02 -13.63
C ALA A 80 -6.57 17.17 -12.29
N GLU A 81 -7.28 17.58 -11.25
CA GLU A 81 -6.68 17.75 -9.93
C GLU A 81 -6.00 16.44 -9.50
N GLY A 82 -4.66 16.47 -9.42
CA GLY A 82 -3.81 15.30 -9.18
C GLY A 82 -3.90 14.76 -7.75
N PHE A 83 -3.03 13.80 -7.43
CA PHE A 83 -2.95 13.25 -6.08
C PHE A 83 -2.59 14.33 -5.06
N THR A 84 -3.28 14.33 -3.93
CA THR A 84 -3.12 15.37 -2.89
C THR A 84 -2.27 14.89 -1.72
N CYS A 85 -2.22 13.58 -1.48
CA CYS A 85 -1.48 12.99 -0.38
C CYS A 85 -1.08 11.53 -0.61
N VAL A 86 -0.16 11.04 0.21
CA VAL A 86 0.14 9.61 0.38
C VAL A 86 -0.32 9.16 1.75
N MET A 87 -1.14 8.10 1.83
CA MET A 87 -1.58 7.49 3.07
C MET A 87 -0.90 6.14 3.27
N LYS A 88 -0.02 6.03 4.26
CA LYS A 88 0.73 4.79 4.54
C LYS A 88 0.20 4.09 5.79
N PHE A 89 -0.12 2.80 5.64
CA PHE A 89 -0.61 1.94 6.72
C PHE A 89 0.38 0.79 7.00
N GLY A 90 0.76 0.63 8.27
CA GLY A 90 1.65 -0.45 8.71
C GLY A 90 0.94 -1.78 8.93
N GLY A 91 1.70 -2.85 9.13
CA GLY A 91 1.15 -4.21 9.22
C GLY A 91 0.15 -4.42 10.35
N SER A 92 0.33 -3.73 11.49
CA SER A 92 -0.65 -3.74 12.59
C SER A 92 -1.95 -3.02 12.23
N SER A 93 -1.87 -1.96 11.42
CA SER A 93 -3.02 -1.20 10.92
C SER A 93 -3.84 -1.98 9.88
N VAL A 94 -3.27 -3.01 9.25
CA VAL A 94 -3.96 -3.87 8.26
C VAL A 94 -4.13 -5.31 8.75
N ALA A 95 -4.02 -5.56 10.05
CA ALA A 95 -3.86 -6.92 10.59
C ALA A 95 -5.11 -7.81 10.53
N SER A 96 -6.29 -7.26 10.23
CA SER A 96 -7.55 -8.00 10.12
C SER A 96 -8.50 -7.32 9.12
N ALA A 97 -9.57 -8.02 8.74
CA ALA A 97 -10.62 -7.44 7.91
C ALA A 97 -11.23 -6.20 8.55
N GLU A 98 -11.55 -6.25 9.85
CA GLU A 98 -12.06 -5.11 10.62
C GLU A 98 -11.17 -3.87 10.48
N ARG A 99 -9.86 -4.05 10.66
CA ARG A 99 -8.88 -2.97 10.48
C ARG A 99 -8.86 -2.41 9.06
N MET A 100 -9.01 -3.26 8.04
CA MET A 100 -9.16 -2.79 6.66
C MET A 100 -10.45 -1.98 6.46
N ARG A 101 -11.57 -2.35 7.12
CA ARG A 101 -12.81 -1.54 7.08
C ARG A 101 -12.61 -0.17 7.74
N GLU A 102 -11.86 -0.10 8.84
CA GLU A 102 -11.49 1.16 9.48
C GLU A 102 -10.65 2.04 8.54
N ILE A 103 -9.68 1.46 7.83
CA ILE A 103 -8.87 2.19 6.84
C ILE A 103 -9.75 2.76 5.72
N ALA A 104 -10.67 1.98 5.17
CA ALA A 104 -11.59 2.45 4.13
C ALA A 104 -12.46 3.61 4.64
N THR A 105 -12.98 3.51 5.87
CA THR A 105 -13.72 4.59 6.52
C THR A 105 -12.87 5.85 6.68
N LEU A 106 -11.60 5.71 7.06
CA LEU A 106 -10.67 6.82 7.20
C LEU A 106 -10.43 7.52 5.86
N ILE A 107 -10.17 6.77 4.79
CA ILE A 107 -10.00 7.33 3.44
C ILE A 107 -11.24 8.14 3.04
N LEU A 108 -12.43 7.58 3.26
CA LEU A 108 -13.70 8.23 2.93
C LEU A 108 -14.01 9.46 3.80
N SER A 109 -13.41 9.59 4.98
CA SER A 109 -13.60 10.76 5.83
C SER A 109 -12.96 12.04 5.29
N PHE A 110 -12.14 11.93 4.23
CA PHE A 110 -11.50 13.05 3.54
C PHE A 110 -11.91 13.09 2.05
N PRO A 111 -13.16 13.45 1.71
CA PRO A 111 -13.67 13.38 0.34
C PRO A 111 -12.95 14.34 -0.64
N GLU A 112 -12.33 15.40 -0.13
CA GLU A 112 -11.55 16.37 -0.92
C GLU A 112 -10.12 15.88 -1.22
N GLU A 113 -9.66 14.83 -0.55
CA GLU A 113 -8.32 14.28 -0.72
C GLU A 113 -8.34 13.15 -1.76
N ARG A 114 -7.29 13.10 -2.59
CA ARG A 114 -7.05 12.07 -3.60
C ARG A 114 -5.79 11.30 -3.23
N PRO A 115 -5.89 10.30 -2.33
CA PRO A 115 -4.72 9.65 -1.78
C PRO A 115 -4.12 8.62 -2.74
N VAL A 116 -2.80 8.50 -2.70
CA VAL A 116 -2.10 7.24 -3.00
C VAL A 116 -2.01 6.45 -1.70
N VAL A 117 -2.54 5.23 -1.68
CA VAL A 117 -2.53 4.36 -0.49
C VAL A 117 -1.36 3.40 -0.57
N VAL A 118 -0.58 3.29 0.51
CA VAL A 118 0.57 2.39 0.59
C VAL A 118 0.37 1.44 1.78
N LEU A 119 0.38 0.12 1.51
CA LEU A 119 0.15 -0.89 2.54
C LEU A 119 1.37 -1.78 2.76
N SER A 120 1.60 -2.13 4.02
CA SER A 120 2.48 -3.24 4.40
C SER A 120 1.73 -4.58 4.40
N ALA A 121 2.43 -5.68 4.67
CA ALA A 121 1.84 -7.01 4.79
C ALA A 121 0.88 -7.12 5.99
N ILE A 122 -0.09 -8.03 5.94
CA ILE A 122 -1.08 -8.24 7.01
C ILE A 122 -0.39 -8.75 8.29
N GLY A 123 -0.45 -7.98 9.38
CA GLY A 123 0.02 -8.40 10.69
C GLY A 123 1.50 -8.81 10.70
N LYS A 124 1.78 -10.06 11.10
CA LYS A 124 3.13 -10.64 11.17
C LYS A 124 3.51 -11.48 9.93
N THR A 125 2.83 -11.29 8.80
CA THR A 125 3.03 -12.13 7.60
C THR A 125 4.47 -12.13 7.12
N THR A 126 5.15 -10.97 7.04
CA THR A 126 6.56 -10.89 6.64
C THR A 126 7.46 -11.79 7.50
N ASN A 127 7.28 -11.77 8.83
CA ASN A 127 8.07 -12.61 9.73
C ASN A 127 7.78 -14.10 9.51
N LYS A 128 6.50 -14.47 9.28
CA LYS A 128 6.14 -15.86 8.96
C LYS A 128 6.76 -16.33 7.65
N LEU A 129 6.79 -15.48 6.63
CA LEU A 129 7.40 -15.78 5.34
C LEU A 129 8.91 -16.03 5.49
N LEU A 130 9.61 -15.21 6.27
CA LEU A 130 11.03 -15.40 6.57
C LEU A 130 11.30 -16.76 7.25
N VAL A 131 10.54 -17.07 8.30
CA VAL A 131 10.66 -18.36 9.01
C VAL A 131 10.29 -19.53 8.10
N ALA A 132 9.28 -19.39 7.24
CA ALA A 132 8.92 -20.41 6.26
C ALA A 132 10.08 -20.70 5.29
N GLY A 133 10.76 -19.66 4.81
CA GLY A 133 11.94 -19.81 3.95
C GLY A 133 13.08 -20.54 4.65
N GLU A 134 13.38 -20.17 5.90
CA GLU A 134 14.42 -20.83 6.70
C GLU A 134 14.10 -22.32 6.95
N LYS A 135 12.85 -22.65 7.27
CA LYS A 135 12.41 -24.04 7.42
C LYS A 135 12.45 -24.80 6.09
N ALA A 136 12.07 -24.17 4.99
CA ALA A 136 12.07 -24.79 3.66
C ALA A 136 13.46 -25.33 3.28
N VAL A 137 14.53 -24.60 3.59
CA VAL A 137 15.92 -25.02 3.30
C VAL A 137 16.26 -26.41 3.87
N SER A 138 15.64 -26.82 4.98
CA SER A 138 15.99 -28.05 5.70
C SER A 138 14.88 -29.11 5.77
N CYS A 139 13.63 -28.79 5.43
CA CYS A 139 12.49 -29.70 5.61
C CYS A 139 12.41 -30.84 4.57
N GLY A 140 13.08 -30.69 3.42
CA GLY A 140 12.92 -31.58 2.27
C GLY A 140 11.64 -31.30 1.47
N VAL A 141 11.66 -31.64 0.17
CA VAL A 141 10.63 -31.22 -0.80
C VAL A 141 9.23 -31.74 -0.44
N SER A 142 9.11 -32.97 0.04
CA SER A 142 7.82 -33.58 0.42
C SER A 142 7.11 -32.82 1.53
N ASN A 143 7.85 -32.13 2.40
CA ASN A 143 7.32 -31.50 3.60
C ASN A 143 7.16 -29.98 3.44
N ALA A 144 7.53 -29.40 2.29
CA ALA A 144 7.47 -27.96 2.07
C ALA A 144 6.03 -27.41 2.12
N SER A 145 5.04 -28.20 1.69
CA SER A 145 3.62 -27.84 1.78
C SER A 145 3.07 -27.91 3.20
N GLU A 146 3.76 -28.57 4.13
CA GLU A 146 3.36 -28.79 5.52
C GLU A 146 3.98 -27.77 6.49
N ILE A 147 4.75 -26.81 5.98
CA ILE A 147 5.35 -25.75 6.79
C ILE A 147 4.23 -24.97 7.51
N GLU A 148 4.27 -24.98 8.84
CA GLU A 148 3.27 -24.35 9.72
C GLU A 148 3.03 -22.86 9.36
N GLU A 149 4.09 -22.13 9.08
CA GLU A 149 4.03 -20.73 8.71
C GLU A 149 3.32 -20.49 7.38
N LEU A 150 3.51 -21.39 6.40
CA LEU A 150 2.77 -21.35 5.13
C LEU A 150 1.28 -21.55 5.38
N GLY A 151 0.92 -22.56 6.20
CA GLY A 151 -0.47 -22.80 6.60
C GLY A 151 -1.08 -21.59 7.30
N SER A 152 -0.34 -20.98 8.23
CA SER A 152 -0.76 -19.77 8.94
C SER A 152 -0.96 -18.55 8.02
N VAL A 153 -0.10 -18.40 7.00
CA VAL A 153 -0.24 -17.33 5.99
C VAL A 153 -1.46 -17.58 5.13
N LYS A 154 -1.67 -18.79 4.62
CA LYS A 154 -2.85 -19.17 3.83
C LYS A 154 -4.14 -18.88 4.61
N GLU A 155 -4.25 -19.41 5.82
CA GLU A 155 -5.44 -19.25 6.67
C GLU A 155 -5.75 -17.77 6.92
N LEU A 156 -4.75 -16.97 7.31
CA LEU A 156 -4.93 -15.54 7.57
C LEU A 156 -5.51 -14.78 6.35
N HIS A 157 -4.96 -15.02 5.16
CA HIS A 157 -5.38 -14.28 3.95
C HIS A 157 -6.75 -14.76 3.46
N LEU A 158 -7.00 -16.07 3.48
CA LEU A 158 -8.28 -16.64 3.08
C LEU A 158 -9.42 -16.20 4.00
N ARG A 159 -9.18 -16.22 5.33
CA ARG A 159 -10.12 -15.69 6.32
C ARG A 159 -10.38 -14.19 6.09
N THR A 160 -9.33 -13.40 5.85
CA THR A 160 -9.49 -11.94 5.62
C THR A 160 -10.33 -11.67 4.37
N VAL A 161 -10.10 -12.42 3.29
CA VAL A 161 -10.88 -12.33 2.05
C VAL A 161 -12.34 -12.68 2.31
N GLU A 162 -12.61 -13.76 3.05
CA GLU A 162 -13.96 -14.19 3.41
C GLU A 162 -14.69 -13.16 4.29
N GLU A 163 -14.04 -12.64 5.32
CA GLU A 163 -14.61 -11.62 6.22
C GLU A 163 -14.92 -10.31 5.47
N LEU A 164 -14.11 -9.92 4.48
CA LEU A 164 -14.39 -8.78 3.59
C LEU A 164 -15.40 -9.15 2.47
N GLY A 165 -15.68 -10.44 2.30
CA GLY A 165 -16.45 -11.05 1.22
C GLY A 165 -15.91 -10.70 -0.17
N VAL A 166 -14.59 -10.63 -0.30
CA VAL A 166 -13.89 -10.49 -1.57
C VAL A 166 -13.75 -11.89 -2.19
N ASP A 167 -13.55 -11.97 -3.51
CA ASP A 167 -13.32 -13.25 -4.18
C ASP A 167 -11.97 -13.87 -3.80
N ARG A 168 -11.94 -15.19 -3.55
CA ARG A 168 -10.73 -15.94 -3.16
C ARG A 168 -9.66 -15.92 -4.24
N SER A 169 -10.06 -15.82 -5.51
CA SER A 169 -9.14 -15.72 -6.67
C SER A 169 -8.17 -14.55 -6.58
N VAL A 170 -8.49 -13.52 -5.79
CA VAL A 170 -7.61 -12.36 -5.54
C VAL A 170 -6.26 -12.78 -4.92
N VAL A 171 -6.22 -13.89 -4.17
CA VAL A 171 -5.01 -14.38 -3.52
C VAL A 171 -4.61 -15.80 -3.90
N SER A 172 -5.51 -16.61 -4.50
CA SER A 172 -5.23 -18.02 -4.80
C SER A 172 -3.95 -18.23 -5.60
N ALA A 173 -3.76 -17.49 -6.71
CA ALA A 173 -2.58 -17.63 -7.55
C ALA A 173 -1.27 -17.28 -6.79
N LEU A 174 -1.31 -16.24 -5.95
CA LEU A 174 -0.16 -15.85 -5.13
C LEU A 174 0.16 -16.88 -4.04
N LEU A 175 -0.86 -17.51 -3.45
CA LEU A 175 -0.66 -18.57 -2.44
C LEU A 175 -0.09 -19.84 -3.07
N GLU A 176 -0.53 -20.18 -4.28
CA GLU A 176 0.03 -21.29 -5.06
C GLU A 176 1.49 -21.02 -5.44
N GLU A 177 1.77 -19.83 -5.95
CA GLU A 177 3.13 -19.42 -6.31
C GLU A 177 4.07 -19.38 -5.10
N LEU A 178 3.60 -18.86 -3.96
CA LEU A 178 4.34 -18.90 -2.69
C LEU A 178 4.69 -20.34 -2.29
N GLU A 179 3.77 -21.28 -2.43
CA GLU A 179 4.04 -22.69 -2.13
C GLU A 179 5.07 -23.29 -3.10
N GLN A 180 4.98 -22.97 -4.40
CA GLN A 180 5.97 -23.42 -5.38
C GLN A 180 7.36 -22.84 -5.10
N LEU A 181 7.44 -21.58 -4.68
CA LEU A 181 8.69 -20.96 -4.27
C LEU A 181 9.33 -21.70 -3.09
N LEU A 182 8.54 -22.03 -2.06
CA LEU A 182 9.02 -22.80 -0.90
C LEU A 182 9.47 -24.22 -1.29
N LYS A 183 8.78 -24.89 -2.20
CA LYS A 183 9.22 -26.18 -2.77
C LYS A 183 10.56 -26.04 -3.51
N GLY A 184 10.73 -24.97 -4.28
CA GLY A 184 12.00 -24.67 -4.95
C GLY A 184 13.15 -24.46 -3.97
N ILE A 185 12.93 -23.67 -2.91
CA ILE A 185 13.90 -23.47 -1.82
C ILE A 185 14.26 -24.81 -1.16
N ALA A 186 13.26 -25.66 -0.88
CA ALA A 186 13.49 -26.96 -0.26
C ALA A 186 14.25 -27.95 -1.16
N MET A 187 14.05 -27.87 -2.47
CA MET A 187 14.76 -28.69 -3.45
C MET A 187 16.23 -28.27 -3.58
N MET A 188 16.48 -26.96 -3.68
CA MET A 188 17.82 -26.40 -3.83
C MET A 188 18.60 -26.39 -2.52
N LYS A 189 17.90 -26.40 -1.38
CA LYS A 189 18.47 -26.20 -0.03
C LYS A 189 19.25 -24.89 0.08
N GLU A 190 18.75 -23.85 -0.59
CA GLU A 190 19.39 -22.54 -0.64
C GLU A 190 18.34 -21.43 -0.57
N LEU A 191 18.62 -20.41 0.24
CA LEU A 191 17.82 -19.19 0.34
C LEU A 191 18.72 -17.96 0.12
N THR A 192 18.89 -17.57 -1.13
CA THR A 192 19.68 -16.38 -1.49
C THR A 192 18.99 -15.10 -1.02
N PRO A 193 19.71 -13.98 -0.83
CA PRO A 193 19.11 -12.67 -0.53
C PRO A 193 18.03 -12.25 -1.54
N ARG A 194 18.25 -12.52 -2.83
CA ARG A 194 17.26 -12.28 -3.88
C ARG A 194 15.99 -13.11 -3.69
N THR A 195 16.14 -14.41 -3.40
CA THR A 195 15.00 -15.30 -3.14
C THR A 195 14.26 -14.89 -1.87
N LYS A 196 14.98 -14.43 -0.85
CA LYS A 196 14.41 -13.92 0.40
C LYS A 196 13.56 -12.67 0.19
N ASP A 197 14.05 -11.70 -0.59
CA ASP A 197 13.29 -10.50 -0.94
C ASP A 197 12.04 -10.85 -1.75
N TYR A 198 12.16 -11.80 -2.69
CA TYR A 198 11.00 -12.29 -3.44
C TYR A 198 9.98 -12.97 -2.51
N LEU A 199 10.44 -13.81 -1.58
CA LEU A 199 9.58 -14.52 -0.63
C LEU A 199 8.78 -13.57 0.25
N VAL A 200 9.40 -12.51 0.79
CA VAL A 200 8.68 -11.55 1.64
C VAL A 200 7.73 -10.64 0.87
N SER A 201 7.96 -10.45 -0.43
CA SER A 201 7.11 -9.61 -1.29
C SER A 201 5.65 -10.06 -1.34
N PHE A 202 5.40 -11.37 -1.26
CA PHE A 202 4.07 -11.97 -1.25
C PHE A 202 3.14 -11.35 -0.19
N GLY A 203 3.70 -10.98 0.98
CA GLY A 203 2.92 -10.39 2.06
C GLY A 203 2.25 -9.07 1.67
N GLU A 204 2.97 -8.18 0.97
CA GLU A 204 2.43 -6.88 0.53
C GLU A 204 1.63 -7.02 -0.77
N CYS A 205 2.05 -7.92 -1.66
CA CYS A 205 1.30 -8.24 -2.87
C CYS A 205 -0.12 -8.71 -2.55
N MET A 206 -0.28 -9.59 -1.57
CA MET A 206 -1.60 -10.05 -1.13
C MET A 206 -2.39 -8.97 -0.39
N SER A 207 -1.75 -8.22 0.54
CA SER A 207 -2.47 -7.21 1.33
C SER A 207 -3.07 -6.09 0.47
N THR A 208 -2.31 -5.61 -0.53
CA THR A 208 -2.75 -4.56 -1.45
C THR A 208 -3.85 -5.04 -2.39
N ARG A 209 -3.77 -6.28 -2.89
CA ARG A 209 -4.81 -6.90 -3.73
C ARG A 209 -6.13 -7.08 -2.99
N ILE A 210 -6.08 -7.62 -1.77
CA ILE A 210 -7.26 -7.76 -0.90
C ILE A 210 -7.91 -6.39 -0.69
N PHE A 211 -7.11 -5.39 -0.31
CA PHE A 211 -7.64 -4.08 0.02
C PHE A 211 -8.22 -3.34 -1.19
N ALA A 212 -7.56 -3.37 -2.35
CA ALA A 212 -8.08 -2.78 -3.57
C ALA A 212 -9.39 -3.47 -4.02
N ALA A 213 -9.45 -4.80 -3.94
CA ALA A 213 -10.67 -5.54 -4.25
C ALA A 213 -11.81 -5.21 -3.27
N TYR A 214 -11.51 -5.04 -1.98
CA TYR A 214 -12.48 -4.61 -0.99
C TYR A 214 -13.01 -3.19 -1.26
N LEU A 215 -12.13 -2.22 -1.58
CA LEU A 215 -12.56 -0.87 -1.96
C LEU A 215 -13.53 -0.90 -3.14
N ASN A 216 -13.19 -1.65 -4.20
CA ASN A 216 -14.06 -1.79 -5.37
C ASN A 216 -15.40 -2.44 -5.01
N LYS A 217 -15.40 -3.45 -4.13
CA LYS A 217 -16.62 -4.10 -3.65
C LYS A 217 -17.58 -3.12 -2.96
N ILE A 218 -17.06 -2.17 -2.20
CA ILE A 218 -17.87 -1.14 -1.52
C ILE A 218 -18.13 0.10 -2.39
N GLY A 219 -17.88 0.02 -3.71
CA GLY A 219 -18.18 1.07 -4.68
C GLY A 219 -17.10 2.15 -4.80
N ILE A 220 -15.93 1.98 -4.17
CA ILE A 220 -14.81 2.90 -4.27
C ILE A 220 -13.84 2.39 -5.32
N LYS A 221 -13.75 3.11 -6.44
CA LYS A 221 -12.87 2.72 -7.53
C LYS A 221 -11.41 2.77 -7.09
N ALA A 222 -10.77 1.61 -7.07
CA ALA A 222 -9.39 1.44 -6.62
C ALA A 222 -8.61 0.52 -7.57
N ARG A 223 -7.31 0.75 -7.68
CA ARG A 223 -6.41 -0.02 -8.54
C ARG A 223 -5.18 -0.44 -7.76
N GLN A 224 -4.89 -1.74 -7.78
CA GLN A 224 -3.70 -2.28 -7.14
C GLN A 224 -2.47 -2.07 -8.02
N TYR A 225 -1.34 -1.83 -7.36
CA TYR A 225 -0.05 -1.60 -7.98
C TYR A 225 1.07 -2.28 -7.19
N ASP A 226 1.85 -3.12 -7.88
CA ASP A 226 3.12 -3.59 -7.34
C ASP A 226 4.20 -2.54 -7.59
N ALA A 227 4.97 -2.18 -6.57
CA ALA A 227 5.97 -1.12 -6.66
C ALA A 227 7.03 -1.41 -7.74
N PHE A 228 7.39 -2.70 -7.90
CA PHE A 228 8.31 -3.15 -8.95
C PHE A 228 7.76 -2.97 -10.39
N ASP A 229 6.44 -2.87 -10.57
CA ASP A 229 5.79 -2.61 -11.86
C ASP A 229 5.48 -1.12 -12.09
N VAL A 230 5.37 -0.34 -11.01
CA VAL A 230 5.10 1.11 -11.09
C VAL A 230 6.34 1.94 -11.40
N GLY A 231 7.52 1.35 -11.28
CA GLY A 231 8.79 2.01 -11.56
C GLY A 231 9.56 2.43 -10.32
N PHE A 232 9.38 1.74 -9.19
CA PHE A 232 10.38 1.78 -8.12
C PHE A 232 11.61 1.01 -8.58
N ILE A 233 12.69 1.73 -8.81
CA ILE A 233 13.95 1.20 -9.33
C ILE A 233 15.00 1.27 -8.22
N THR A 234 15.65 0.16 -7.93
CA THR A 234 16.62 0.04 -6.84
C THR A 234 17.99 -0.49 -7.32
N THR A 235 19.00 -0.38 -6.46
CA THR A 235 20.25 -1.15 -6.59
C THR A 235 19.99 -2.66 -6.47
N ASP A 236 20.99 -3.47 -6.78
CA ASP A 236 20.98 -4.94 -6.66
C ASP A 236 21.43 -5.46 -5.28
N ASP A 237 21.61 -4.55 -4.32
CA ASP A 237 21.89 -4.87 -2.91
C ASP A 237 20.63 -5.40 -2.21
N PHE A 238 20.20 -6.60 -2.57
CA PHE A 238 19.03 -7.27 -1.95
C PHE A 238 19.12 -7.23 -0.42
N THR A 239 17.96 -7.15 0.24
CA THR A 239 17.74 -6.88 1.68
C THR A 239 17.96 -5.44 2.15
N ASN A 240 18.73 -4.62 1.42
CA ASN A 240 18.97 -3.22 1.77
C ASN A 240 19.23 -2.35 0.52
N ALA A 241 18.37 -2.48 -0.49
CA ALA A 241 18.56 -1.81 -1.76
C ALA A 241 18.23 -0.32 -1.68
N ASP A 242 19.04 0.52 -2.32
CA ASP A 242 18.83 1.96 -2.37
C ASP A 242 17.95 2.34 -3.57
N ILE A 243 17.09 3.35 -3.38
CA ILE A 243 16.21 3.87 -4.45
C ILE A 243 17.06 4.70 -5.42
N LEU A 244 16.97 4.39 -6.71
CA LEU A 244 17.62 5.15 -7.77
C LEU A 244 16.77 6.36 -8.20
N GLU A 245 17.43 7.46 -8.58
CA GLU A 245 16.79 8.71 -9.05
C GLU A 245 15.82 8.50 -10.22
N ALA A 246 16.07 7.48 -11.06
CA ALA A 246 15.18 7.11 -12.16
C ALA A 246 13.75 6.73 -11.69
N THR A 247 13.58 6.37 -10.40
CA THR A 247 12.30 6.07 -9.78
C THR A 247 11.31 7.23 -9.84
N TYR A 248 11.75 8.44 -9.52
CA TYR A 248 10.86 9.59 -9.38
C TYR A 248 10.07 9.90 -10.66
N PRO A 249 10.71 10.06 -11.85
CA PRO A 249 9.97 10.29 -13.09
C PRO A 249 9.18 9.05 -13.54
N ALA A 250 9.66 7.84 -13.28
CA ALA A 250 8.98 6.59 -13.68
C ALA A 250 7.64 6.41 -12.94
N VAL A 251 7.66 6.49 -11.60
CA VAL A 251 6.47 6.40 -10.74
C VAL A 251 5.49 7.51 -11.08
N ALA A 252 5.98 8.75 -11.21
CA ALA A 252 5.14 9.88 -11.56
C ALA A 252 4.44 9.68 -12.90
N LYS A 253 5.17 9.25 -13.94
CA LYS A 253 4.62 8.99 -15.27
C LYS A 253 3.55 7.90 -15.24
N ARG A 254 3.80 6.79 -14.53
CA ARG A 254 2.88 5.65 -14.44
C ARG A 254 1.59 6.01 -13.71
N LEU A 255 1.70 6.55 -12.49
CA LEU A 255 0.52 6.85 -11.67
C LEU A 255 -0.32 7.98 -12.27
N HIS A 256 0.30 9.06 -12.76
CA HIS A 256 -0.45 10.15 -13.40
C HIS A 256 -1.07 9.70 -14.73
N GLY A 257 -0.36 8.91 -15.54
CA GLY A 257 -0.89 8.42 -16.81
C GLY A 257 -2.15 7.57 -16.61
N ASP A 258 -2.12 6.66 -15.65
CA ASP A 258 -3.29 5.84 -15.33
C ASP A 258 -4.41 6.67 -14.69
N TRP A 259 -4.09 7.64 -13.83
CA TRP A 259 -5.07 8.55 -13.21
C TRP A 259 -5.83 9.39 -14.25
N VAL A 260 -5.11 9.98 -15.21
CA VAL A 260 -5.71 10.80 -16.27
C VAL A 260 -6.62 9.96 -17.18
N LYS A 261 -6.23 8.71 -17.44
CA LYS A 261 -7.00 7.80 -18.30
C LYS A 261 -8.24 7.25 -17.61
N ASP A 262 -8.08 6.82 -16.35
CA ASP A 262 -9.12 6.10 -15.60
C ASP A 262 -8.95 6.32 -14.08
N PRO A 263 -9.48 7.44 -13.53
CA PRO A 263 -9.28 7.79 -12.13
C PRO A 263 -9.70 6.66 -11.17
N ALA A 264 -8.76 6.23 -10.33
CA ALA A 264 -8.94 5.19 -9.33
C ALA A 264 -7.93 5.41 -8.21
N ILE A 265 -8.30 5.15 -6.96
CA ILE A 265 -7.38 5.21 -5.82
C ILE A 265 -6.25 4.20 -6.02
N PRO A 266 -4.98 4.63 -6.14
CA PRO A 266 -3.86 3.71 -6.25
C PRO A 266 -3.60 3.05 -4.89
N VAL A 267 -3.53 1.72 -4.86
CA VAL A 267 -3.14 0.91 -3.70
C VAL A 267 -1.83 0.23 -4.03
N VAL A 268 -0.74 0.78 -3.50
CA VAL A 268 0.64 0.42 -3.85
C VAL A 268 1.28 -0.42 -2.74
N THR A 269 2.09 -1.41 -3.12
CA THR A 269 2.95 -2.13 -2.16
C THR A 269 3.98 -1.17 -1.55
N GLY A 270 4.42 -1.44 -0.32
CA GLY A 270 5.32 -0.58 0.42
C GLY A 270 6.80 -0.83 0.17
N PHE A 271 7.34 -1.89 0.77
CA PHE A 271 8.76 -2.20 0.86
C PHE A 271 9.25 -3.04 -0.33
N LEU A 272 8.92 -2.66 -1.57
CA LEU A 272 9.30 -3.40 -2.77
C LEU A 272 9.84 -2.48 -3.87
N GLY A 273 10.72 -3.02 -4.71
CA GLY A 273 11.33 -2.34 -5.84
C GLY A 273 11.89 -3.32 -6.87
N LYS A 274 12.24 -2.81 -8.05
CA LYS A 274 12.80 -3.56 -9.16
C LYS A 274 14.27 -3.18 -9.34
N VAL A 275 15.14 -4.18 -9.37
CA VAL A 275 16.55 -3.98 -9.73
C VAL A 275 16.65 -3.48 -11.17
N LEU A 276 17.42 -2.41 -11.39
CA LEU A 276 17.79 -2.00 -12.74
C LEU A 276 18.77 -3.04 -13.32
N LEU A 277 18.29 -3.85 -14.25
CA LEU A 277 19.19 -4.69 -15.04
C LEU A 277 19.93 -3.76 -16.01
N ASN A 278 21.15 -3.38 -15.67
CA ASN A 278 22.07 -2.85 -16.67
C ASN A 278 22.38 -4.01 -17.62
N CYS A 279 21.85 -3.95 -18.84
CA CYS A 279 22.38 -4.76 -19.93
C CYS A 279 23.80 -4.25 -20.20
N SER A 280 24.79 -4.98 -19.70
CA SER A 280 26.19 -4.89 -20.13
C SER A 280 26.38 -5.62 -21.46
#